data_AF-A0A5B7BHM6-F1
#
_entry.id   AF-A0A5B7BHM6-F1
#
_cell.length_a   1.000
_cell.length_b   1.000
_cell.length_c   1.000
_cell.angle_alpha   90.00
_cell.angle_beta   90.00
_cell.angle_gamma   90.00
#
_symmetry.space_group_name_H-M   'P 1'
#
loop_
_entity.id
_entity.type
_entity.pdbx_description
1 polymer ?
#
loop_
_entity_poly.entity_id
_entity_poly.type
_entity_poly.pdbx_seq_one_letter_code
_entity_poly.pdbx_strand_id
1 'polypeptide(L)'
;ERVKILENAGHLPLAYITAAVHGLHDIADRLAAELGENVPSLPEGRSASLLMPPRPIMCGVDWPLLMVMKGIFEGGLDNVGRGAQEEYEEAADADWGEDLDIVDVENLQNGDISMVLEDEEVHEENDEGGWDLEDLDLPADIDTPKTATNARTSVFVTPTAGIPVSQIWIQKSSLAAEHAAAGNFDTAMRLLGRQLGIKNFVPLKPLFLDLHMGSHTYLRAFSSVPVIVLAIERGWSESASPNVRGPPA
;
A
#
# COMPACT_ATOMS: atom_id res chain seq x y z
N GLU A 1 29.90 -19.94 15.86
CA GLU A 1 29.27 -18.62 15.65
C GLU A 1 28.36 -18.16 16.78
N ARG A 2 27.22 -18.79 17.09
CA ARG A 2 26.34 -18.31 18.18
C ARG A 2 27.04 -18.11 19.53
N VAL A 3 27.88 -19.07 19.95
CA VAL A 3 28.67 -18.94 21.19
C VAL A 3 29.62 -17.74 21.14
N LYS A 4 30.31 -17.52 20.00
CA LYS A 4 31.19 -16.35 19.79
C LYS A 4 30.43 -15.02 19.82
N ILE A 5 29.22 -14.98 19.25
CA ILE A 5 28.36 -13.78 19.29
C ILE A 5 27.95 -13.47 20.73
N LEU A 6 27.58 -14.50 21.50
CA LEU A 6 27.22 -14.35 22.92
C LEU A 6 28.40 -13.91 23.78
N GLU A 7 29.60 -14.42 23.50
CA GLU A 7 30.86 -14.00 24.11
C GLU A 7 31.16 -12.53 23.78
N ASN A 8 31.10 -12.14 22.51
CA ASN A 8 31.30 -10.75 22.07
C ASN A 8 30.25 -9.77 22.64
N ALA A 9 29.03 -10.26 22.89
CA ALA A 9 27.96 -9.48 23.52
C ALA A 9 28.08 -9.40 25.05
N GLY A 10 29.09 -10.04 25.66
CA GLY A 10 29.31 -10.06 27.10
C GLY A 10 28.38 -10.99 27.89
N HIS A 11 27.59 -11.82 27.22
CA HIS A 11 26.66 -12.76 27.85
C HIS A 11 27.31 -14.14 28.08
N LEU A 12 28.36 -14.17 28.90
CA LEU A 12 29.15 -15.37 29.20
C LEU A 12 28.34 -16.55 29.79
N PRO A 13 27.36 -16.35 30.71
CA PRO A 13 26.55 -17.46 31.22
C PRO A 13 25.72 -18.14 30.13
N LEU A 14 25.20 -17.37 29.18
CA LEU A 14 24.41 -17.90 28.06
C LEU A 14 25.31 -18.56 27.01
N ALA A 15 26.52 -18.02 26.81
CA ALA A 15 27.55 -18.65 25.99
C ALA A 15 27.94 -20.03 26.56
N TYR A 16 28.11 -20.15 27.88
CA TYR A 16 28.41 -21.42 28.55
C TYR A 16 27.27 -22.44 28.40
N ILE A 17 26.03 -22.05 28.71
CA ILE A 17 24.86 -22.95 28.57
C ILE A 17 24.73 -23.43 27.13
N THR A 18 24.90 -22.53 26.15
CA THR A 18 24.82 -22.91 24.74
C THR A 18 25.99 -23.82 24.32
N ALA A 19 27.22 -23.58 24.79
CA ALA A 19 28.35 -24.46 24.52
C ALA A 19 28.12 -25.87 25.10
N ALA A 20 27.70 -25.96 26.36
CA ALA A 20 27.46 -27.21 27.06
C ALA A 20 26.29 -28.02 26.46
N VAL A 21 25.16 -27.37 26.16
CA VAL A 21 24.00 -28.05 25.54
C VAL A 21 24.34 -28.56 24.13
N HIS A 22 25.16 -27.83 23.37
CA HIS A 22 25.54 -28.21 22.00
C HIS A 22 26.82 -29.09 21.92
N GLY A 23 27.36 -29.54 23.06
CA GLY A 23 28.50 -30.47 23.11
C GLY A 23 29.87 -29.86 22.78
N LEU A 24 30.01 -28.54 22.86
CA LEU A 24 31.29 -27.82 22.67
C LEU A 24 32.05 -27.74 24.00
N HIS A 25 32.58 -28.87 24.45
CA HIS A 25 33.22 -29.02 25.76
C HIS A 25 34.44 -28.10 25.93
N ASP A 26 35.32 -27.99 24.92
CA ASP A 26 36.52 -27.13 24.98
C ASP A 26 36.18 -25.66 25.28
N ILE A 27 35.10 -25.15 24.69
CA ILE A 27 34.66 -23.76 24.86
C ILE A 27 33.90 -23.61 26.18
N ALA A 28 33.12 -24.61 26.58
CA ALA A 28 32.41 -24.62 27.85
C ALA A 28 33.40 -24.59 29.03
N ASP A 29 34.48 -25.35 28.99
CA ASP A 29 35.48 -25.39 30.07
C ASP A 29 36.23 -24.05 30.20
N ARG A 30 36.57 -23.42 29.08
CA ARG A 30 37.15 -22.07 29.05
C ARG A 30 36.21 -21.03 29.66
N LEU A 31 34.94 -21.06 29.27
CA LEU A 31 33.92 -20.14 29.78
C LEU A 31 33.60 -20.40 31.26
N ALA A 32 33.67 -21.65 31.72
CA ALA A 32 33.54 -21.98 33.13
C ALA A 32 34.69 -21.42 33.96
N ALA A 33 35.92 -21.46 33.44
CA ALA A 33 37.08 -20.87 34.10
C ALA A 33 36.96 -19.34 34.22
N GLU A 34 36.41 -18.67 33.21
CA GLU A 34 36.15 -17.22 33.25
C GLU A 34 35.00 -16.85 34.20
N LEU A 35 33.99 -17.71 34.33
CA LEU A 35 32.78 -17.43 35.10
C LEU A 35 32.90 -17.83 36.59
N GLY A 36 33.83 -18.74 36.93
CA GLY A 36 34.18 -19.11 38.30
C GLY A 36 32.99 -19.69 39.09
N GLU A 37 32.52 -18.96 40.10
CA GLU A 37 31.37 -19.38 40.94
C GLU A 37 29.99 -19.06 40.31
N ASN A 38 29.94 -18.27 39.24
CA ASN A 38 28.66 -17.87 38.61
C ASN A 38 28.19 -18.85 37.53
N VAL A 39 28.63 -20.11 37.57
CA VAL A 39 28.28 -21.11 36.56
C VAL A 39 26.83 -21.55 36.74
N PRO A 40 25.96 -21.33 35.74
CA PRO A 40 24.55 -21.71 35.83
C PRO A 40 24.39 -23.23 35.70
N SER A 41 23.45 -23.80 36.47
CA SER A 41 23.06 -25.20 36.36
C SER A 41 22.42 -25.49 35.00
N LEU A 42 22.85 -26.58 34.35
CA LEU A 42 22.33 -26.99 33.05
C LEU A 42 20.96 -27.68 33.22
N PRO A 43 19.93 -27.31 32.43
CA PRO A 43 18.66 -28.03 32.45
C PRO A 43 18.83 -29.41 31.79
N GLU A 44 18.57 -30.48 32.56
CA GLU A 44 18.61 -31.86 32.07
C GLU A 44 17.50 -32.13 31.04
N GLY A 45 17.80 -32.91 30.00
CA GLY A 45 16.80 -33.43 29.06
C GLY A 45 16.51 -32.59 27.81
N ARG A 46 17.26 -31.51 27.53
CA ARG A 46 17.09 -30.73 26.29
C ARG A 46 18.06 -31.18 25.19
N SER A 47 17.53 -31.79 24.14
CA SER A 47 18.29 -32.10 22.93
C SER A 47 18.64 -30.82 22.17
N ALA A 48 19.92 -30.65 21.84
CA ALA A 48 20.42 -29.53 21.06
C ALA A 48 19.73 -29.46 19.68
N SER A 49 18.96 -28.40 19.44
CA SER A 49 18.42 -28.10 18.11
C SER A 49 19.06 -26.83 17.59
N LEU A 50 19.62 -26.89 16.38
CA LEU A 50 20.01 -25.69 15.67
C LEU A 50 18.73 -24.96 15.25
N LEU A 51 18.63 -23.68 15.58
CA LEU A 51 17.58 -22.81 15.04
C LEU A 51 17.94 -22.55 13.58
N MET A 52 17.49 -23.44 12.70
CA MET A 52 17.57 -23.21 11.26
C MET A 52 16.46 -22.23 10.90
N PRO A 53 16.78 -21.06 10.32
CA PRO A 53 15.72 -20.22 9.77
C PRO A 53 14.97 -21.04 8.71
N PRO A 54 13.63 -20.90 8.62
CA PRO A 54 12.88 -21.55 7.56
C PRO A 54 13.47 -21.14 6.21
N ARG A 55 13.59 -22.11 5.29
CA ARG A 55 14.07 -21.81 3.94
C ARG A 55 13.11 -20.79 3.31
N PRO A 56 13.60 -19.62 2.87
CA PRO A 56 12.74 -18.65 2.20
C PRO A 56 12.14 -19.30 0.95
N ILE A 57 10.81 -19.29 0.86
CA ILE A 57 10.07 -19.87 -0.29
C ILE A 57 10.25 -18.97 -1.53
N MET A 58 10.54 -17.69 -1.31
CA MET A 58 10.90 -16.74 -2.35
C MET A 58 12.23 -16.09 -1.97
N CYS A 59 13.26 -16.27 -2.80
CA CYS A 59 14.39 -15.36 -2.81
C CYS A 59 13.85 -14.03 -3.36
N GLY A 60 13.58 -13.08 -2.48
CA GLY A 60 12.96 -11.82 -2.85
C GLY A 60 13.74 -11.15 -3.97
N VAL A 61 13.04 -10.87 -5.06
CA VAL A 61 13.31 -9.71 -5.93
C VAL A 61 13.50 -8.49 -5.02
N ASP A 62 14.42 -7.61 -5.41
CA ASP A 62 14.80 -6.43 -4.65
C ASP A 62 13.60 -5.81 -3.94
N TRP A 63 13.76 -5.55 -2.64
CA TRP A 63 12.77 -4.79 -1.87
C TRP A 63 12.39 -3.55 -2.67
N PRO A 64 11.10 -3.12 -2.68
CA PRO A 64 10.71 -1.97 -3.48
C PRO A 64 11.49 -0.75 -3.03
N LEU A 65 12.54 -0.43 -3.79
CA LEU A 65 13.34 0.76 -3.64
C LEU A 65 12.38 1.91 -3.89
N LEU A 66 12.09 2.68 -2.84
CA LEU A 66 11.53 4.01 -3.00
C LEU A 66 12.45 4.72 -4.00
N MET A 67 11.91 5.20 -5.12
CA MET A 67 12.65 6.06 -6.03
C MET A 67 13.00 7.34 -5.27
N VAL A 68 14.16 7.35 -4.63
CA VAL A 68 14.73 8.57 -4.08
C VAL A 68 15.29 9.31 -5.29
N MET A 69 14.69 10.45 -5.64
CA MET A 69 15.27 11.35 -6.62
C MET A 69 16.68 11.72 -6.13
N LYS A 70 17.70 11.39 -6.93
CA LYS A 70 19.08 11.71 -6.61
C LYS A 70 19.19 13.22 -6.39
N GLY A 71 19.57 13.63 -5.19
CA GLY A 71 19.69 15.05 -4.85
C GLY A 71 20.83 15.69 -5.64
N ILE A 72 20.66 16.95 -6.03
CA ILE A 72 21.68 17.79 -6.70
C ILE A 72 23.05 17.86 -6.00
N PHE A 73 23.17 17.43 -4.75
CA PHE A 73 24.44 17.38 -4.01
C PHE A 73 25.17 16.03 -4.08
N GLU A 74 24.56 15.00 -4.68
CA GLU A 74 25.08 13.63 -4.67
C GLU A 74 26.01 13.32 -5.86
N GLY A 75 26.25 14.28 -6.76
CA GLY A 75 27.17 14.12 -7.90
C GLY A 75 28.60 14.63 -7.67
N GLY A 76 28.89 15.28 -6.54
CA GLY A 76 30.13 16.05 -6.37
C GLY A 76 31.31 15.33 -5.72
N LEU A 77 31.09 14.20 -5.03
CA LEU A 77 32.17 13.51 -4.28
C LEU A 77 32.88 12.39 -5.06
N ASP A 78 32.28 11.90 -6.15
CA ASP A 78 32.84 10.74 -6.87
C ASP A 78 34.02 11.11 -7.79
N ASN A 79 34.26 12.41 -8.03
CA ASN A 79 35.23 12.89 -9.01
C ASN A 79 36.54 13.47 -8.42
N VAL A 80 36.73 13.47 -7.10
CA VAL A 80 37.95 14.04 -6.48
C VAL A 80 39.10 13.01 -6.35
N GLY A 81 38.90 11.77 -6.82
CA GLY A 81 39.81 10.65 -6.53
C GLY A 81 40.74 10.17 -7.67
N ARG A 82 40.66 10.69 -8.90
CA ARG A 82 41.51 10.19 -10.01
C ARG A 82 42.27 11.31 -10.68
N GLY A 83 43.59 11.22 -10.54
CA GLY A 83 44.56 12.23 -10.92
C GLY A 83 44.64 12.52 -12.42
N ALA A 84 45.14 13.72 -12.67
CA ALA A 84 45.63 14.32 -13.90
C ALA A 84 45.92 13.37 -15.07
N GLN A 85 45.26 13.65 -16.20
CA GLN A 85 45.96 13.75 -17.49
C GLN A 85 45.21 14.76 -18.36
N GLU A 86 45.89 15.87 -18.69
CA GLU A 86 45.51 16.79 -19.76
C GLU A 86 45.69 16.07 -21.10
N GLU A 87 44.65 15.99 -21.91
CA GLU A 87 44.82 15.89 -23.36
C GLU A 87 43.61 16.52 -24.04
N TYR A 88 43.89 17.60 -24.78
CA TYR A 88 42.97 18.25 -25.69
C TYR A 88 42.72 17.32 -26.88
N GLU A 89 41.46 16.98 -27.15
CA GLU A 89 41.03 16.68 -28.51
C GLU A 89 39.58 17.13 -28.71
N GLU A 90 39.41 17.93 -29.75
CA GLU A 90 38.26 18.72 -30.13
C GLU A 90 37.39 17.98 -31.16
N ALA A 91 36.08 18.22 -31.04
CA ALA A 91 35.00 18.06 -32.03
C ALA A 91 34.62 16.65 -32.51
N ALA A 92 33.38 16.26 -32.21
CA ALA A 92 32.25 16.42 -33.15
C ALA A 92 30.99 15.78 -32.55
N ASP A 93 29.97 16.59 -32.24
CA ASP A 93 28.57 16.43 -32.68
C ASP A 93 27.66 17.29 -31.79
N ALA A 94 27.62 18.59 -32.09
CA ALA A 94 26.66 19.54 -31.55
C ALA A 94 26.14 20.35 -32.75
N ASP A 95 24.94 20.01 -33.20
CA ASP A 95 24.23 20.69 -34.29
C ASP A 95 22.72 20.57 -34.04
N TRP A 96 21.96 21.48 -34.66
CA TRP A 96 20.55 21.85 -34.43
C TRP A 96 20.33 23.01 -33.44
N GLY A 97 21.07 24.09 -33.66
CA GLY A 97 20.49 25.42 -33.65
C GLY A 97 20.26 25.86 -35.09
N GLU A 98 18.99 26.06 -35.49
CA GLU A 98 18.66 26.84 -36.68
C GLU A 98 17.35 27.62 -36.45
N ASP A 99 17.49 28.95 -36.54
CA ASP A 99 16.53 29.98 -36.88
C ASP A 99 15.26 30.22 -36.04
N LEU A 100 15.41 31.13 -35.07
CA LEU A 100 14.39 32.16 -34.80
C LEU A 100 15.06 33.54 -34.78
N ASP A 101 15.14 34.14 -35.97
CA ASP A 101 15.59 35.50 -36.20
C ASP A 101 14.53 36.48 -35.67
N ILE A 102 14.83 37.11 -34.52
CA ILE A 102 14.02 38.19 -33.94
C ILE A 102 14.32 39.46 -34.72
N VAL A 103 13.44 39.78 -35.67
CA VAL A 103 13.46 41.07 -36.37
C VAL A 103 12.48 42.01 -35.68
N ASP A 104 13.05 43.03 -35.06
CA ASP A 104 12.38 44.18 -34.44
C ASP A 104 11.67 45.00 -35.52
N VAL A 105 10.33 45.13 -35.43
CA VAL A 105 9.54 45.93 -36.39
C VAL A 105 8.76 47.00 -35.64
N GLU A 106 9.47 48.10 -35.33
CA GLU A 106 8.86 49.42 -35.24
C GLU A 106 8.53 49.94 -36.65
N ASN A 107 7.34 50.54 -36.81
CA ASN A 107 6.92 51.45 -37.89
C ASN A 107 6.67 50.90 -39.32
N LEU A 108 5.39 50.68 -39.67
CA LEU A 108 4.61 51.32 -40.78
C LEU A 108 3.38 50.44 -41.10
N GLN A 109 2.13 50.86 -40.87
CA GLN A 109 1.31 51.83 -41.63
C GLN A 109 0.66 51.22 -42.90
N ASN A 110 -0.66 51.01 -42.77
CA ASN A 110 -1.74 51.08 -43.76
C ASN A 110 -1.59 50.44 -45.15
N GLY A 111 -2.54 49.55 -45.50
CA GLY A 111 -3.09 49.53 -46.86
C GLY A 111 -3.44 48.17 -47.46
N ASP A 112 -4.72 47.78 -47.28
CA ASP A 112 -5.64 47.32 -48.34
C ASP A 112 -5.30 46.06 -49.16
N ILE A 113 -6.10 44.98 -48.98
CA ILE A 113 -6.72 44.23 -50.09
C ILE A 113 -8.10 43.74 -49.61
N SER A 114 -9.13 44.37 -50.18
CA SER A 114 -10.55 44.01 -50.22
C SER A 114 -10.85 42.70 -50.96
N MET A 115 -11.85 41.94 -50.47
CA MET A 115 -13.00 41.36 -51.23
C MET A 115 -13.92 40.59 -50.25
N VAL A 116 -14.91 41.23 -49.61
CA VAL A 116 -16.34 41.36 -50.02
C VAL A 116 -17.09 40.03 -50.12
N LEU A 117 -17.97 39.79 -49.12
CA LEU A 117 -19.36 39.34 -49.29
C LEU A 117 -20.20 39.90 -48.12
N GLU A 118 -21.02 40.92 -48.42
CA GLU A 118 -22.28 41.29 -47.72
C GLU A 118 -23.28 40.13 -47.92
N ASP A 119 -24.28 39.84 -47.09
CA ASP A 119 -25.28 40.70 -46.43
C ASP A 119 -26.10 39.85 -45.42
N GLU A 120 -26.90 40.55 -44.63
CA GLU A 120 -28.19 40.14 -44.03
C GLU A 120 -28.27 40.02 -42.49
N GLU A 121 -28.81 41.10 -41.94
CA GLU A 121 -29.32 41.30 -40.58
C GLU A 121 -30.34 40.22 -40.17
N VAL A 122 -30.23 39.73 -38.92
CA VAL A 122 -31.42 39.38 -38.12
C VAL A 122 -31.22 39.88 -36.69
N HIS A 123 -32.17 40.71 -36.30
CA HIS A 123 -32.36 41.32 -34.99
C HIS A 123 -32.47 40.34 -33.82
N GLU A 124 -32.00 40.85 -32.69
CA GLU A 124 -32.35 40.58 -31.29
C GLU A 124 -33.64 39.78 -31.02
N GLU A 125 -33.48 38.65 -30.31
CA GLU A 125 -34.40 38.31 -29.22
C GLU A 125 -33.57 38.10 -27.94
N ASN A 126 -33.83 38.99 -27.00
CA ASN A 126 -33.29 39.05 -25.65
C ASN A 126 -33.88 37.93 -24.79
N ASP A 127 -33.16 36.82 -24.64
CA ASP A 127 -33.36 35.86 -23.53
C ASP A 127 -32.29 36.08 -22.46
N GLU A 128 -32.56 37.08 -21.63
CA GLU A 128 -32.00 37.23 -20.30
C GLU A 128 -32.41 36.00 -19.45
N GLY A 129 -31.54 34.98 -19.40
CA GLY A 129 -31.89 33.68 -18.84
C GLY A 129 -30.74 32.94 -18.17
N GLY A 130 -30.07 33.60 -17.21
CA GLY A 130 -29.37 32.95 -16.10
C GLY A 130 -28.10 32.17 -16.44
N TRP A 131 -26.97 32.62 -15.88
CA TRP A 131 -25.84 31.72 -15.67
C TRP A 131 -26.33 30.55 -14.81
N ASP A 132 -26.43 29.37 -15.40
CA ASP A 132 -26.74 28.12 -14.71
C ASP A 132 -25.61 27.80 -13.73
N LEU A 133 -25.67 28.46 -12.56
CA LEU A 133 -24.72 28.40 -11.47
C LEU A 133 -24.97 27.17 -10.57
N GLU A 134 -25.78 26.21 -11.01
CA GLU A 134 -26.12 25.04 -10.22
C GLU A 134 -25.00 23.98 -10.19
N ASP A 135 -23.96 24.12 -11.03
CA ASP A 135 -22.87 23.13 -11.18
C ASP A 135 -21.45 23.66 -10.82
N LEU A 136 -21.32 24.77 -10.11
CA LEU A 136 -20.03 25.15 -9.52
C LEU A 136 -19.83 24.46 -8.16
N ASP A 137 -19.68 23.14 -8.21
CA ASP A 137 -19.22 22.34 -7.07
C ASP A 137 -17.78 22.76 -6.77
N LEU A 138 -17.64 23.74 -5.86
CA LEU A 138 -16.34 24.28 -5.49
C LEU A 138 -15.49 23.13 -4.92
N PRO A 139 -14.27 22.91 -5.42
CA PRO A 139 -13.37 21.95 -4.81
C PRO A 139 -13.21 22.32 -3.34
N ALA A 140 -13.21 21.31 -2.45
CA ALA A 140 -13.18 21.47 -1.00
C ALA A 140 -11.95 22.24 -0.44
N ASP A 141 -11.07 22.71 -1.32
CA ASP A 141 -9.81 23.37 -1.01
C ASP A 141 -9.92 24.88 -0.75
N ILE A 142 -11.12 25.46 -0.71
CA ILE A 142 -11.32 26.90 -0.41
C ILE A 142 -11.51 27.19 1.10
N ASP A 143 -11.47 26.15 1.95
CA ASP A 143 -11.47 26.37 3.40
C ASP A 143 -10.06 26.83 3.85
N THR A 144 -9.84 28.15 3.77
CA THR A 144 -8.60 28.78 4.23
C THR A 144 -8.30 28.35 5.68
N PRO A 145 -7.17 27.68 5.96
CA PRO A 145 -6.89 27.23 7.31
C PRO A 145 -6.63 28.46 8.18
N LYS A 146 -7.55 28.70 9.13
CA LYS A 146 -7.30 29.59 10.28
C LYS A 146 -5.99 29.13 10.92
N THR A 147 -5.01 30.03 10.87
CA THR A 147 -3.66 29.97 11.43
C THR A 147 -3.45 28.87 12.49
N ALA A 148 -2.95 27.71 12.06
CA ALA A 148 -2.27 26.78 12.95
C ALA A 148 -0.78 27.16 12.92
N THR A 149 -0.32 27.75 14.01
CA THR A 149 1.09 28.02 14.27
C THR A 149 1.93 26.76 14.11
N ASN A 150 2.75 26.76 13.07
CA ASN A 150 4.07 26.13 12.95
C ASN A 150 4.43 25.07 14.02
N ALA A 151 4.15 23.81 13.72
CA ALA A 151 4.84 22.67 14.32
C ALA A 151 5.32 21.76 13.18
N ARG A 152 6.64 21.64 13.04
CA ARG A 152 7.32 20.67 12.18
C ARG A 152 7.12 19.26 12.71
N THR A 153 5.91 18.76 12.59
CA THR A 153 5.57 17.35 12.82
C THR A 153 4.70 16.95 11.65
N SER A 154 5.21 16.12 10.76
CA SER A 154 4.37 15.39 9.82
C SER A 154 3.46 14.49 10.65
N VAL A 155 2.31 15.01 11.06
CA VAL A 155 1.30 14.27 11.82
C VAL A 155 0.76 13.22 10.87
N PHE A 156 1.24 11.99 11.02
CA PHE A 156 0.69 10.85 10.31
C PHE A 156 -0.70 10.57 10.87
N VAL A 157 -1.73 10.78 10.06
CA VAL A 157 -3.11 10.40 10.38
C VAL A 157 -3.38 9.04 9.77
N THR A 158 -3.76 8.08 10.61
CA THR A 158 -4.15 6.75 10.16
C THR A 158 -5.45 6.82 9.34
N PRO A 159 -5.55 6.15 8.18
CA PRO A 159 -6.77 6.14 7.39
C PRO A 159 -7.92 5.45 8.14
N THR A 160 -9.12 5.96 7.98
CA THR A 160 -10.34 5.36 8.54
C THR A 160 -10.65 4.05 7.82
N ALA A 161 -11.00 3.00 8.58
CA ALA A 161 -11.41 1.73 8.00
C ALA A 161 -12.67 1.90 7.14
N GLY A 162 -12.68 1.28 5.97
CA GLY A 162 -13.84 1.24 5.09
C GLY A 162 -14.96 0.32 5.62
N ILE A 163 -16.13 0.40 5.00
CA ILE A 163 -17.26 -0.49 5.29
C ILE A 163 -16.92 -1.91 4.82
N PRO A 164 -17.05 -2.94 5.67
CA PRO A 164 -16.77 -4.32 5.26
C PRO A 164 -17.79 -4.83 4.24
N VAL A 165 -17.35 -5.69 3.32
CA VAL A 165 -18.19 -6.23 2.23
C VAL A 165 -19.44 -6.95 2.75
N SER A 166 -19.33 -7.69 3.85
CA SER A 166 -20.47 -8.35 4.49
C SER A 166 -21.58 -7.36 4.90
N GLN A 167 -21.19 -6.17 5.37
CA GLN A 167 -22.15 -5.11 5.72
C GLN A 167 -22.79 -4.49 4.48
N ILE A 168 -22.05 -4.37 3.38
CA ILE A 168 -22.59 -3.91 2.09
C ILE A 168 -23.65 -4.90 1.57
N TRP A 169 -23.39 -6.21 1.66
CA TRP A 169 -24.37 -7.24 1.28
C TRP A 169 -25.67 -7.14 2.09
N ILE A 170 -25.55 -6.96 3.41
CA ILE A 170 -26.71 -6.81 4.31
C ILE A 170 -27.54 -5.57 3.95
N GLN A 171 -26.89 -4.45 3.59
CA GLN A 171 -27.57 -3.19 3.26
C GLN A 171 -28.25 -3.23 1.88
N LYS A 172 -27.62 -3.89 0.90
CA LYS A 172 -28.14 -3.95 -0.48
C LYS A 172 -29.20 -5.04 -0.67
N SER A 173 -29.21 -6.06 0.18
CA SER A 173 -30.04 -7.24 -0.01
C SER A 173 -31.18 -7.37 0.97
N SER A 174 -32.30 -7.93 0.49
CA SER A 174 -33.42 -8.37 1.31
C SER A 174 -33.60 -9.89 1.30
N LEU A 175 -32.65 -10.64 0.74
CA LEU A 175 -32.68 -12.10 0.64
C LEU A 175 -32.01 -12.73 1.88
N ALA A 176 -32.73 -13.63 2.55
CA ALA A 176 -32.22 -14.27 3.77
C ALA A 176 -30.93 -15.07 3.55
N ALA A 177 -30.76 -15.69 2.37
CA ALA A 177 -29.54 -16.43 2.03
C ALA A 177 -28.30 -15.51 1.97
N GLU A 178 -28.44 -14.28 1.48
CA GLU A 178 -27.32 -13.33 1.38
C GLU A 178 -26.94 -12.76 2.75
N HIS A 179 -27.92 -12.58 3.64
CA HIS A 179 -27.66 -12.23 5.05
C HIS A 179 -26.96 -13.37 5.79
N ALA A 180 -27.32 -14.63 5.49
CA ALA A 180 -26.65 -15.80 6.05
C ALA A 180 -25.20 -15.93 5.52
N ALA A 181 -24.99 -15.73 4.21
CA ALA A 181 -23.65 -15.69 3.62
C ALA A 181 -22.77 -14.59 4.25
N ALA A 182 -23.34 -13.40 4.49
CA ALA A 182 -22.67 -12.30 5.19
C ALA A 182 -22.37 -12.58 6.68
N GLY A 183 -22.86 -13.70 7.24
CA GLY A 183 -22.68 -14.07 8.64
C GLY A 183 -23.69 -13.43 9.60
N ASN A 184 -24.69 -12.68 9.09
CA ASN A 184 -25.75 -12.09 9.91
C ASN A 184 -26.96 -13.04 9.98
N PHE A 185 -26.82 -14.08 10.80
CA PHE A 185 -27.86 -15.10 10.94
C PHE A 185 -29.14 -14.56 11.60
N ASP A 186 -29.06 -13.53 12.45
CA ASP A 186 -30.22 -12.94 13.11
C ASP A 186 -31.19 -12.29 12.10
N THR A 187 -30.66 -11.46 11.21
CA THR A 187 -31.48 -10.84 10.15
C THR A 187 -31.98 -11.88 9.16
N ALA A 188 -31.18 -12.87 8.80
CA ALA A 188 -31.60 -13.99 7.95
C ALA A 188 -32.78 -14.77 8.57
N MET A 189 -32.70 -15.13 9.85
CA MET A 189 -33.77 -15.83 10.56
C MET A 189 -35.04 -14.98 10.67
N ARG A 190 -34.90 -13.67 10.94
CA ARG A 190 -36.04 -12.74 10.96
C ARG A 190 -36.72 -12.64 9.60
N LEU A 191 -35.95 -12.59 8.51
CA LEU A 191 -36.47 -12.58 7.14
C LEU A 191 -37.20 -13.88 6.82
N LEU A 192 -36.62 -15.04 7.11
CA LEU A 192 -37.25 -16.35 6.90
C LEU A 192 -38.51 -16.54 7.76
N GLY A 193 -38.48 -16.09 9.01
CA GLY A 193 -39.66 -16.11 9.89
C GLY A 193 -40.79 -15.25 9.35
N ARG A 194 -40.48 -14.06 8.82
CA ARG A 194 -41.46 -13.14 8.23
C ARG A 194 -41.99 -13.61 6.88
N GLN A 195 -41.12 -14.13 6.01
CA GLN A 195 -41.46 -14.50 4.63
C GLN A 195 -42.08 -15.90 4.51
N LEU A 196 -41.55 -16.87 5.27
CA LEU A 196 -41.89 -18.29 5.14
C LEU A 196 -42.53 -18.87 6.41
N GLY A 197 -42.65 -18.09 7.49
CA GLY A 197 -43.25 -18.55 8.74
C GLY A 197 -42.39 -19.56 9.51
N ILE A 198 -41.09 -19.66 9.21
CA ILE A 198 -40.19 -20.62 9.83
C ILE A 198 -39.98 -20.25 11.31
N LYS A 199 -40.29 -21.19 12.21
CA LYS A 199 -40.11 -21.03 13.66
C LYS A 199 -38.97 -21.89 14.23
N ASN A 200 -38.67 -23.01 13.58
CA ASN A 200 -37.60 -23.91 14.00
C ASN A 200 -36.42 -23.82 13.04
N PHE A 201 -35.33 -23.20 13.48
CA PHE A 201 -34.11 -23.01 12.67
C PHE A 201 -33.04 -24.08 12.92
N VAL A 202 -33.28 -25.03 13.83
CA VAL A 202 -32.33 -26.12 14.12
C VAL A 202 -31.91 -26.90 12.86
N PRO A 203 -32.84 -27.29 11.96
CA PRO A 203 -32.47 -28.00 10.73
C PRO A 203 -31.72 -27.14 9.71
N LEU A 204 -31.84 -25.82 9.77
CA LEU A 204 -31.24 -24.88 8.81
C LEU A 204 -29.81 -24.46 9.20
N LYS A 205 -29.38 -24.74 10.43
CA LYS A 205 -28.03 -24.44 10.91
C LYS A 205 -26.90 -24.93 10.00
N PRO A 206 -26.86 -26.20 9.52
CA PRO A 206 -25.78 -26.64 8.63
C PRO A 206 -25.77 -25.84 7.33
N LEU A 207 -26.93 -25.58 6.74
CA LEU A 207 -27.05 -24.79 5.50
C LEU A 207 -26.56 -23.35 5.68
N PHE A 208 -26.84 -22.74 6.83
CA PHE A 208 -26.38 -21.39 7.14
C PHE A 208 -24.85 -21.32 7.27
N LEU A 209 -24.25 -22.33 7.89
CA LEU A 209 -22.80 -22.44 7.99
C LEU A 209 -22.16 -22.70 6.63
N ASP A 210 -22.74 -23.58 5.82
CA ASP A 210 -22.24 -23.89 4.47
C ASP A 210 -22.25 -22.65 3.57
N LEU A 211 -23.34 -21.85 3.61
CA LEU A 211 -23.42 -20.60 2.87
C LEU A 211 -22.34 -19.60 3.30
N HIS A 212 -22.15 -19.40 4.61
CA HIS A 212 -21.14 -18.47 5.12
C HIS A 212 -19.71 -18.93 4.79
N MET A 213 -19.44 -20.23 4.90
CA MET A 213 -18.13 -20.78 4.56
C MET A 213 -17.87 -20.77 3.04
N GLY A 214 -18.91 -20.91 2.22
CA GLY A 214 -18.82 -20.87 0.76
C GLY A 214 -18.61 -19.45 0.20
N SER A 215 -19.14 -18.42 0.86
CA SER A 215 -19.03 -17.03 0.40
C SER A 215 -17.71 -16.34 0.76
N HIS A 216 -16.87 -16.97 1.59
CA HIS A 216 -15.60 -16.39 2.05
C HIS A 216 -14.41 -17.29 1.73
N THR A 217 -13.35 -16.68 1.19
CA THR A 217 -12.05 -17.31 0.98
C THR A 217 -11.00 -16.64 1.85
N TYR A 218 -9.88 -17.33 2.04
CA TYR A 218 -8.85 -16.95 2.98
C TYR A 218 -7.50 -16.95 2.26
N LEU A 219 -6.89 -15.77 2.12
CA LEU A 219 -5.63 -15.58 1.43
C LEU A 219 -4.51 -15.23 2.42
N ARG A 220 -3.44 -16.03 2.44
CA ARG A 220 -2.27 -15.76 3.28
C ARG A 220 -1.24 -14.95 2.48
N ALA A 221 -1.12 -13.66 2.80
CA ALA A 221 -0.12 -12.79 2.16
C ALA A 221 1.29 -13.07 2.68
N PHE A 222 1.48 -13.14 4.00
CA PHE A 222 2.78 -13.36 4.63
C PHE A 222 2.74 -14.44 5.71
N SER A 223 3.89 -15.07 5.99
CA SER A 223 3.99 -16.15 6.96
C SER A 223 3.66 -15.71 8.41
N SER A 224 4.02 -14.48 8.77
CA SER A 224 3.88 -13.91 10.11
C SER A 224 2.66 -12.99 10.32
N VAL A 225 1.81 -12.82 9.29
CA VAL A 225 0.64 -11.92 9.32
C VAL A 225 -0.65 -12.75 9.32
N PRO A 226 -1.73 -12.30 9.98
CA PRO A 226 -3.03 -12.96 9.91
C PRO A 226 -3.52 -13.12 8.47
N VAL A 227 -4.34 -14.15 8.26
CA VAL A 227 -4.93 -14.46 6.96
C VAL A 227 -5.96 -13.40 6.59
N ILE A 228 -5.93 -12.97 5.32
CA ILE A 228 -6.86 -11.98 4.79
C ILE A 228 -8.13 -12.71 4.36
N VAL A 229 -9.27 -12.25 4.86
CA VAL A 229 -10.58 -12.78 4.46
C VAL A 229 -11.05 -12.03 3.21
N LEU A 230 -11.38 -12.77 2.16
CA LEU A 230 -11.87 -12.25 0.89
C LEU A 230 -13.30 -12.74 0.66
N ALA A 231 -14.22 -11.81 0.47
CA ALA A 231 -15.61 -12.11 0.13
C ALA A 231 -15.71 -12.43 -1.37
N ILE A 232 -16.32 -13.57 -1.72
CA ILE A 232 -16.56 -13.95 -3.12
C ILE A 232 -17.91 -13.36 -3.53
N GLU A 233 -17.89 -12.57 -4.59
CA GLU A 233 -19.07 -11.92 -5.15
C GLU A 233 -19.49 -12.58 -6.46
N ARG A 234 -20.80 -12.67 -6.67
CA ARG A 234 -21.39 -13.11 -7.93
C ARG A 234 -21.24 -12.03 -8.99
N GLY A 235 -20.96 -12.45 -10.22
CA GLY A 235 -20.91 -11.53 -11.37
C GLY A 235 -19.63 -10.72 -11.46
N TRP A 236 -18.53 -11.20 -10.86
CA TRP A 236 -17.22 -10.59 -11.04
C TRP A 236 -16.82 -10.58 -12.52
N SER A 237 -16.42 -9.41 -13.02
CA SER A 237 -15.80 -9.22 -14.32
C SER A 237 -14.59 -8.29 -14.18
N GLU A 238 -13.62 -8.41 -15.09
CA GLU A 238 -12.42 -7.56 -15.10
C GLU A 238 -12.77 -6.07 -15.31
N SER A 239 -13.89 -5.80 -16.00
CA SER A 239 -14.42 -4.46 -16.24
C SER A 239 -15.25 -3.89 -15.08
N ALA A 240 -15.58 -4.70 -14.06
CA ALA A 240 -16.39 -4.24 -12.95
C ALA A 240 -15.58 -3.28 -12.07
N SER A 241 -16.14 -2.10 -11.78
CA SER A 241 -15.49 -1.16 -10.88
C SER A 241 -15.34 -1.77 -9.49
N PRO A 242 -14.16 -1.70 -8.83
CA PRO A 242 -13.92 -2.30 -7.51
C PRO A 242 -14.84 -1.75 -6.40
N ASN A 243 -15.43 -0.59 -6.63
CA ASN A 243 -16.33 0.09 -5.70
C ASN A 243 -17.78 -0.44 -5.80
N VAL A 244 -18.14 -1.11 -6.91
CA VAL A 244 -19.47 -1.71 -7.08
C VAL A 244 -19.39 -3.16 -6.64
N ARG A 245 -19.73 -3.38 -5.37
CA ARG A 245 -19.80 -4.71 -4.76
C ARG A 245 -21.09 -5.42 -5.16
N GLY A 246 -20.97 -6.63 -5.68
CA GLY A 246 -22.05 -7.56 -6.03
C GLY A 246 -22.54 -8.39 -4.83
N PRO A 247 -23.62 -9.16 -4.99
CA PRO A 247 -24.10 -10.07 -3.94
C PRO A 247 -23.13 -11.24 -3.73
N PRO A 248 -23.24 -12.00 -2.63
CA PRO A 248 -22.42 -13.19 -2.39
C PRO A 248 -22.61 -14.24 -3.51
N ALA A 249 -21.55 -15.00 -3.78
CA ALA A 249 -21.51 -16.07 -4.79
C ALA A 249 -22.41 -17.27 -4.45
#